data_AF-A0A1H8NL71-F1
#
_entry.id   AF-A0A1H8NL71-F1
#
_cell.length_a   1.000
_cell.length_b   1.000
_cell.length_c   1.000
_cell.angle_alpha   90.00
_cell.angle_beta   90.00
_cell.angle_gamma   90.00
#
_symmetry.space_group_name_H-M   'P 1'
#
loop_
_entity.id
_entity.type
_entity.pdbx_description
1 polymer ?
#
loop_
_entity_poly.entity_id
_entity_poly.type
_entity_poly.pdbx_seq_one_letter_code
_entity_poly.pdbx_strand_id
1 'polypeptide(L)'
;MTRKYFDMNQHDALYKVARSYPGGIDALAQAMGISVNVLRNKLAPTIASHYPSFEEVSAVVDLCHRAGVAEAHLPLHALLTRHGMAAFVVPLPENIGDDDLSQTVCKVMSQVGSVAEAVSTALMDGKVTAAEADLIEREFQGALSALGEWRARLRQKAARSPG
;
A
#
# COMPACT_ATOMS: atom_id res chain seq x y z
N MET A 1 -12.58 -4.54 25.64
CA MET A 1 -11.13 -4.39 25.36
C MET A 1 -10.98 -3.95 23.91
N THR A 2 -10.70 -2.66 23.70
CA THR A 2 -10.48 -2.06 22.38
C THR A 2 -9.05 -2.36 21.98
N ARG A 3 -8.87 -3.36 21.11
CA ARG A 3 -7.57 -3.75 20.53
C ARG A 3 -6.99 -2.50 19.86
N LYS A 4 -5.83 -2.04 20.31
CA LYS A 4 -5.19 -0.82 19.78
C LYS A 4 -4.98 -1.01 18.28
N TYR A 5 -5.38 -0.01 17.50
CA TYR A 5 -5.40 -0.02 16.03
C TYR A 5 -4.03 -0.29 15.37
N PHE A 6 -2.93 -0.29 16.14
CA PHE A 6 -1.56 -0.63 15.72
C PHE A 6 -1.24 -2.15 15.72
N ASP A 7 -2.12 -3.01 16.27
CA ASP A 7 -1.94 -4.48 16.33
C ASP A 7 -2.79 -5.25 15.29
N MET A 8 -3.29 -4.59 14.24
CA MET A 8 -4.13 -5.29 13.26
C MET A 8 -3.28 -6.31 12.50
N ASN A 9 -3.46 -7.58 12.84
CA ASN A 9 -2.89 -8.71 12.11
C ASN A 9 -3.37 -8.64 10.64
N GLN A 10 -2.52 -9.00 9.69
CA GLN A 10 -2.86 -9.04 8.27
C GLN A 10 -4.14 -9.81 7.96
N HIS A 11 -4.48 -10.82 8.76
CA HIS A 11 -5.71 -11.60 8.63
C HIS A 11 -6.96 -10.84 9.09
N ASP A 12 -6.87 -10.07 10.18
CA ASP A 12 -7.94 -9.17 10.63
C ASP A 12 -8.20 -8.07 9.58
N ALA A 13 -7.11 -7.53 9.00
CA ALA A 13 -7.18 -6.58 7.89
C ALA A 13 -7.84 -7.21 6.66
N LEU A 14 -7.47 -8.45 6.31
CA LEU A 14 -8.06 -9.18 5.19
C LEU A 14 -9.55 -9.41 5.37
N TYR A 15 -9.98 -9.82 6.57
CA TYR A 15 -11.40 -9.96 6.90
C TYR A 15 -12.14 -8.63 6.78
N LYS A 16 -11.55 -7.53 7.27
CA LYS A 16 -12.12 -6.17 7.17
C LYS A 16 -12.30 -5.71 5.72
N VAL A 17 -11.32 -5.98 4.85
CA VAL A 17 -11.40 -5.65 3.44
C VAL A 17 -12.43 -6.52 2.73
N ALA A 18 -12.40 -7.84 2.94
CA ALA A 18 -13.31 -8.79 2.31
C ALA A 18 -14.79 -8.51 2.62
N ARG A 19 -15.14 -8.15 3.86
CA ARG A 19 -16.52 -7.79 4.24
C ARG A 19 -17.00 -6.47 3.63
N SER A 20 -16.07 -5.63 3.17
CA SER A 20 -16.36 -4.32 2.58
C SER A 20 -16.55 -4.40 1.06
N TYR A 21 -16.33 -5.58 0.47
CA TYR A 21 -16.61 -5.82 -0.93
C TYR A 21 -18.09 -5.57 -1.26
N PRO A 22 -18.43 -4.98 -2.41
CA PRO A 22 -19.83 -4.80 -2.83
C PRO A 22 -20.57 -6.14 -2.90
N GLY A 23 -21.67 -6.27 -2.15
CA GLY A 23 -22.39 -7.55 -2.00
C GLY A 23 -21.78 -8.49 -0.95
N GLY A 24 -20.76 -8.05 -0.22
CA GLY A 24 -20.16 -8.74 0.92
C GLY A 24 -19.36 -9.99 0.55
N ILE A 25 -19.16 -10.86 1.55
CA ILE A 25 -18.36 -12.08 1.43
C ILE A 25 -18.98 -13.06 0.42
N ASP A 26 -20.31 -13.10 0.31
CA ASP A 26 -21.00 -13.98 -0.64
C ASP A 26 -20.66 -13.62 -2.10
N ALA A 27 -20.75 -12.33 -2.45
CA ALA A 27 -20.38 -11.83 -3.78
C ALA A 27 -18.89 -11.97 -4.07
N LEU A 28 -18.03 -11.74 -3.06
CA LEU A 28 -16.59 -11.92 -3.18
C LEU A 28 -16.23 -13.40 -3.44
N ALA A 29 -16.83 -14.34 -2.70
CA ALA A 29 -16.59 -15.77 -2.91
C ALA A 29 -16.98 -16.20 -4.33
N GLN A 30 -18.11 -15.70 -4.83
CA GLN A 30 -18.53 -15.93 -6.22
C GLN A 30 -17.51 -15.37 -7.22
N ALA A 31 -17.02 -14.15 -7.01
CA ALA A 31 -15.99 -13.54 -7.86
C ALA A 31 -14.65 -14.32 -7.84
N MET A 32 -14.31 -14.92 -6.70
CA MET A 32 -13.14 -15.80 -6.54
C MET A 32 -13.35 -17.22 -7.09
N GLY A 33 -14.58 -17.60 -7.47
CA GLY A 33 -14.89 -18.96 -7.94
C GLY A 33 -14.82 -20.04 -6.86
N ILE A 34 -14.99 -19.68 -5.58
CA ILE A 34 -14.99 -20.61 -4.44
C ILE A 34 -16.31 -20.59 -3.69
N SER A 35 -16.59 -21.62 -2.89
CA SER A 35 -17.81 -21.62 -2.07
C SER A 35 -17.73 -20.56 -0.96
N VAL A 36 -18.86 -19.94 -0.65
CA VAL A 36 -18.95 -18.95 0.43
C VAL A 36 -18.49 -19.53 1.76
N ASN A 37 -18.85 -20.78 2.07
CA ASN A 37 -18.44 -21.44 3.31
C ASN A 37 -16.92 -21.62 3.39
N VAL A 38 -16.26 -21.95 2.26
CA VAL A 38 -14.80 -22.02 2.22
C VAL A 38 -14.19 -20.66 2.48
N LEU A 39 -14.68 -19.58 1.84
CA LEU A 39 -14.15 -18.24 2.10
C LEU A 39 -14.39 -17.78 3.54
N ARG A 40 -15.59 -18.01 4.09
CA ARG A 40 -15.91 -17.70 5.50
C ARG A 40 -14.98 -18.43 6.45
N ASN A 41 -14.76 -19.73 6.23
CA ASN A 41 -13.85 -20.52 7.07
C ASN A 41 -12.40 -20.01 6.98
N LYS A 42 -11.98 -19.57 5.79
CA LYS A 42 -10.64 -19.02 5.57
C LYS A 42 -10.43 -17.66 6.22
N LEU A 43 -11.48 -16.84 6.28
CA LEU A 43 -11.41 -15.50 6.87
C LEU A 43 -11.77 -15.47 8.37
N ALA A 44 -12.33 -16.55 8.92
CA ALA A 44 -12.77 -16.61 10.30
C ALA A 44 -11.57 -16.46 11.27
N PRO A 45 -11.55 -15.43 12.14
CA PRO A 45 -10.45 -15.22 13.09
C PRO A 45 -10.30 -16.36 14.12
N THR A 46 -11.36 -17.16 14.29
CA THR A 46 -11.44 -18.26 15.26
C THR A 46 -10.96 -19.60 14.70
N ILE A 47 -10.68 -19.70 13.39
CA ILE A 47 -10.27 -20.95 12.74
C ILE A 47 -8.77 -20.88 12.41
N ALA A 48 -7.96 -21.57 13.21
CA ALA A 48 -6.49 -21.53 13.10
C ALA A 48 -5.89 -22.50 12.06
N SER A 49 -6.70 -23.23 11.29
CA SER A 49 -6.23 -24.29 10.38
C SER A 49 -6.43 -23.98 8.90
N HIS A 50 -7.37 -23.09 8.55
CA HIS A 50 -7.79 -22.88 7.16
C HIS A 50 -7.31 -21.53 6.63
N TYR A 51 -6.05 -21.14 6.84
CA TYR A 51 -5.60 -19.82 6.38
C TYR A 51 -5.73 -19.65 4.86
N PRO A 52 -6.04 -18.43 4.38
CA PRO A 52 -5.95 -18.11 2.98
C PRO A 52 -4.49 -18.28 2.52
N SER A 53 -4.29 -18.92 1.37
CA SER A 53 -2.99 -18.94 0.69
C SER A 53 -2.61 -17.55 0.18
N PHE A 54 -1.33 -17.34 -0.16
CA PHE A 54 -0.89 -16.07 -0.75
C PHE A 54 -1.67 -15.69 -2.02
N GLU A 55 -1.99 -16.67 -2.87
CA GLU A 55 -2.80 -16.45 -4.08
C GLU A 55 -4.21 -15.96 -3.73
N GLU A 56 -4.83 -16.53 -2.71
CA GLU A 56 -6.17 -16.10 -2.27
C GLU A 56 -6.14 -14.73 -1.61
N VAL A 57 -5.09 -14.40 -0.84
CA VAL A 57 -4.90 -13.05 -0.31
C VAL A 57 -4.77 -12.05 -1.46
N SER A 58 -3.95 -12.36 -2.46
CA SER A 58 -3.74 -11.51 -3.64
C SER A 58 -5.06 -11.29 -4.40
N ALA A 59 -5.83 -12.37 -4.64
CA ALA A 59 -7.13 -12.29 -5.30
C ALA A 59 -8.14 -11.42 -4.55
N VAL A 60 -8.23 -11.55 -3.21
CA VAL A 60 -9.11 -10.70 -2.40
C VAL A 60 -8.72 -9.22 -2.52
N VAL A 61 -7.43 -8.92 -2.39
CA VAL A 61 -6.92 -7.54 -2.48
C VAL A 61 -7.20 -6.95 -3.86
N ASP A 62 -6.92 -7.69 -4.94
CA ASP A 62 -7.15 -7.24 -6.32
C ASP A 62 -8.63 -7.00 -6.62
N LEU A 63 -9.50 -7.95 -6.26
CA LEU A 63 -10.95 -7.81 -6.45
C LEU A 63 -11.51 -6.62 -5.67
N CYS A 64 -11.11 -6.45 -4.40
CA CYS A 64 -11.55 -5.32 -3.59
C CYS A 64 -11.02 -4.00 -4.14
N HIS A 65 -9.77 -3.95 -4.61
CA HIS A 65 -9.19 -2.76 -5.21
C HIS A 65 -9.95 -2.35 -6.48
N ARG A 66 -10.19 -3.29 -7.40
CA ARG A 66 -10.97 -3.05 -8.63
C ARG A 66 -12.41 -2.64 -8.36
N ALA A 67 -13.00 -3.15 -7.27
CA ALA A 67 -14.34 -2.78 -6.82
C ALA A 67 -14.38 -1.42 -6.08
N GLY A 68 -13.26 -0.70 -5.96
CA GLY A 68 -13.21 0.60 -5.30
C GLY A 68 -13.35 0.55 -3.78
N VAL A 69 -13.05 -0.60 -3.16
CA VAL A 69 -13.06 -0.74 -1.69
C VAL A 69 -11.94 0.13 -1.12
N ALA A 70 -12.30 1.04 -0.21
CA ALA A 70 -11.34 1.85 0.52
C ALA A 70 -10.36 0.95 1.29
N GLU A 71 -9.07 1.32 1.30
CA GLU A 71 -8.02 0.57 2.01
C GLU A 71 -7.89 -0.89 1.54
N ALA A 72 -8.18 -1.21 0.27
CA ALA A 72 -8.09 -2.59 -0.24
C ALA A 72 -6.70 -3.25 -0.03
N HIS A 73 -5.63 -2.47 -0.03
CA HIS A 73 -4.26 -2.92 0.17
C HIS A 73 -3.87 -3.10 1.66
N LEU A 74 -4.73 -2.73 2.60
CA LEU A 74 -4.48 -2.80 4.05
C LEU A 74 -3.92 -4.14 4.57
N PRO A 75 -4.33 -5.32 4.05
CA PRO A 75 -3.76 -6.60 4.47
C PRO A 75 -2.25 -6.71 4.14
N LEU A 76 -1.83 -6.14 3.01
CA LEU A 76 -0.42 -6.12 2.61
C LEU A 76 0.39 -5.14 3.47
N HIS A 77 -0.15 -3.97 3.75
CA HIS A 77 0.46 -3.01 4.67
C HIS A 77 0.65 -3.64 6.06
N ALA A 78 -0.40 -4.24 6.63
CA ALA A 78 -0.34 -4.90 7.92
C ALA A 78 0.71 -6.03 7.97
N LEU A 79 0.80 -6.85 6.91
CA LEU A 79 1.80 -7.90 6.80
C LEU A 79 3.23 -7.32 6.82
N LEU A 80 3.49 -6.30 6.01
CA LEU A 80 4.82 -5.70 5.89
C LEU A 80 5.24 -4.94 7.16
N THR A 81 4.33 -4.16 7.75
CA THR A 81 4.59 -3.40 8.99
C THR A 81 4.98 -4.33 10.14
N ARG A 82 4.38 -5.53 10.22
CA ARG A 82 4.75 -6.54 11.23
C ARG A 82 6.21 -7.00 11.13
N HIS A 83 6.82 -6.87 9.95
CA HIS A 83 8.21 -7.22 9.69
C HIS A 83 9.14 -5.99 9.65
N GLY A 84 8.67 -4.81 10.10
CA GLY A 84 9.44 -3.57 10.03
C GLY A 84 9.64 -3.06 8.60
N MET A 85 8.82 -3.51 7.66
CA MET A 85 8.82 -3.08 6.27
C MET A 85 7.64 -2.13 6.01
N ALA A 86 7.78 -1.27 5.01
CA ALA A 86 6.70 -0.42 4.52
C ALA A 86 6.35 -0.78 3.07
N ALA A 87 5.05 -0.78 2.76
CA ALA A 87 4.54 -0.86 1.39
C ALA A 87 4.22 0.52 0.88
N PHE A 88 4.52 0.78 -0.38
CA PHE A 88 4.12 1.99 -1.08
C PHE A 88 3.51 1.59 -2.42
N VAL A 89 2.34 2.17 -2.73
CA VAL A 89 1.78 2.07 -4.07
C VAL A 89 2.71 2.84 -4.98
N VAL A 90 3.36 2.14 -5.91
CA VAL A 90 4.20 2.80 -6.90
C VAL A 90 3.27 3.52 -7.88
N PRO A 91 3.26 4.86 -7.92
CA PRO A 91 2.45 5.56 -8.90
C PRO A 91 3.01 5.24 -10.29
N LEU A 92 2.13 4.76 -11.16
CA LEU A 92 2.44 4.63 -12.58
C LEU A 92 2.10 5.98 -13.23
N PRO A 93 3.07 6.66 -13.86
CA PRO A 93 2.79 7.93 -14.51
C PRO A 93 1.80 7.75 -15.68
N GLU A 94 0.73 8.55 -15.70
CA GLU A 94 -0.33 8.50 -16.72
C GLU A 94 0.17 8.89 -18.12
N ASN A 95 1.12 9.82 -18.19
CA ASN A 95 1.79 10.25 -19.43
C ASN A 95 3.29 10.28 -19.20
N ILE A 96 3.99 9.32 -19.82
CA ILE A 96 5.45 9.26 -19.82
C ILE A 96 5.93 9.90 -21.12
N GLY A 97 5.98 11.23 -21.15
CA GLY A 97 6.68 11.95 -22.21
C GLY A 97 8.18 11.68 -22.17
N ASP A 98 8.90 11.91 -23.27
CA ASP A 98 10.37 11.81 -23.37
C ASP A 98 11.08 12.96 -22.61
N ASP A 99 10.68 13.18 -21.36
CA ASP A 99 11.29 14.17 -20.50
C ASP A 99 12.55 13.58 -19.85
N ASP A 100 13.63 14.36 -19.82
CA ASP A 100 14.98 13.86 -19.52
C ASP A 100 15.02 13.20 -18.13
N LEU A 101 15.56 11.98 -18.06
CA LEU A 101 15.79 11.25 -16.81
C LEU A 101 16.53 12.12 -15.78
N SER A 102 17.43 13.01 -16.25
CA SER A 102 18.14 13.98 -15.41
C SER A 102 17.17 14.90 -14.65
N GLN A 103 16.11 15.39 -15.28
CA GLN A 103 15.09 16.23 -14.63
C GLN A 103 14.31 15.42 -13.59
N THR A 104 14.04 14.14 -13.88
CA THR A 104 13.39 13.25 -12.91
C THR A 104 14.25 13.03 -11.68
N VAL A 105 15.58 12.86 -11.85
CA VAL A 105 16.52 12.77 -10.72
C VAL A 105 16.50 14.06 -9.90
N CYS A 106 16.57 15.24 -10.54
CA CYS A 106 16.51 16.52 -9.84
C CYS A 106 15.22 16.67 -9.03
N LYS A 107 14.06 16.27 -9.61
CA LYS A 107 12.77 16.26 -8.91
C LYS A 107 12.78 15.36 -7.68
N VAL A 108 13.30 14.13 -7.80
CA VAL A 108 13.45 13.20 -6.67
C VAL A 108 14.30 13.83 -5.57
N MET A 109 15.46 14.38 -5.91
CA MET A 109 16.36 14.99 -4.93
C MET A 109 15.73 16.20 -4.24
N SER A 110 14.97 17.01 -4.98
CA SER A 110 14.21 18.11 -4.39
C SER A 110 13.19 17.62 -3.36
N GLN A 111 12.44 16.55 -3.66
CA GLN A 111 11.43 16.00 -2.74
C GLN A 111 12.09 15.41 -1.48
N VAL A 112 13.22 14.71 -1.63
CA VAL A 112 14.00 14.22 -0.48
C VAL A 112 14.51 15.39 0.38
N GLY A 113 14.91 16.49 -0.25
CA GLY A 113 15.28 17.73 0.45
C GLY A 113 14.13 18.30 1.28
N SER A 114 12.92 18.35 0.71
CA SER A 114 11.71 18.82 1.43
C SER A 114 11.37 17.95 2.65
N VAL A 115 11.50 16.62 2.53
CA VAL A 115 11.36 15.71 3.69
C VAL A 115 12.38 16.04 4.78
N ALA A 116 13.65 16.20 4.41
CA ALA A 116 14.72 16.49 5.36
C ALA A 116 14.49 17.84 6.08
N GLU A 117 14.04 18.85 5.34
CA GLU A 117 13.68 20.15 5.90
C GLU A 117 12.51 20.03 6.88
N ALA A 118 11.40 19.40 6.49
CA ALA A 118 10.23 19.22 7.35
C ALA A 118 10.56 18.48 8.65
N VAL A 119 11.34 17.39 8.57
CA VAL A 119 11.80 16.63 9.73
C VAL A 119 12.72 17.48 10.61
N SER A 120 13.68 18.19 10.02
CA SER A 120 14.61 19.04 10.77
C SER A 120 13.87 20.16 11.52
N THR A 121 12.89 20.79 10.88
CA THR A 121 12.08 21.86 11.47
C THR A 121 11.24 21.33 12.64
N ALA A 122 10.56 20.21 12.45
CA ALA A 122 9.72 19.60 13.49
C ALA A 122 10.52 19.07 14.69
N LEU A 123 11.81 18.79 14.51
CA LEU A 123 12.68 18.33 15.61
C LEU A 123 13.37 19.47 16.37
N MET A 124 13.25 20.73 15.93
CA MET A 124 13.96 21.85 16.56
C MET A 124 13.56 22.09 18.01
N ASP A 125 12.30 21.85 18.37
CA ASP A 125 11.79 21.99 19.74
C ASP A 125 11.83 20.66 20.53
N GLY A 126 12.37 19.60 19.91
CA GLY A 126 12.51 18.26 20.47
C GLY A 126 11.20 17.46 20.55
N LYS A 127 10.10 17.92 19.93
CA LYS A 127 8.80 17.22 19.95
C LYS A 127 8.12 17.28 18.59
N VAL A 128 7.69 16.13 18.10
CA VAL A 128 6.84 16.08 16.90
C VAL A 128 5.37 16.07 17.31
N THR A 129 4.64 17.12 16.97
CA THR A 129 3.18 17.22 17.14
C THR A 129 2.45 16.37 16.10
N ALA A 130 1.16 16.09 16.32
CA ALA A 130 0.34 15.35 15.35
C ALA A 130 0.27 16.07 13.99
N ALA A 131 0.15 17.40 13.99
CA ALA A 131 0.11 18.19 12.76
C ALA A 131 1.44 18.14 11.99
N GLU A 132 2.57 18.13 12.69
CA GLU A 132 3.90 17.99 12.08
C GLU A 132 4.13 16.58 11.55
N ALA A 133 3.68 15.56 12.28
CA ALA A 133 3.71 14.19 11.80
C ALA A 133 2.91 14.03 10.50
N ASP A 134 1.71 14.63 10.42
CA ASP A 134 0.88 14.63 9.21
C ASP A 134 1.56 15.35 8.03
N LEU A 135 2.27 16.46 8.30
CA LEU A 135 3.01 17.19 7.26
C LEU A 135 4.22 16.39 6.77
N ILE A 136 5.01 15.82 7.69
CA ILE A 136 6.14 14.95 7.38
C ILE A 136 5.69 13.76 6.53
N GLU A 137 4.57 13.13 6.90
CA GLU A 137 4.01 12.02 6.13
C GLU A 137 3.68 12.44 4.69
N ARG A 138 3.09 13.62 4.48
CA ARG A 138 2.83 14.13 3.12
C ARG A 138 4.10 14.31 2.30
N GLU A 139 5.17 14.85 2.90
CA GLU A 139 6.46 14.99 2.23
C GLU A 139 7.07 13.62 1.88
N PHE A 140 6.97 12.64 2.79
CA PHE A 140 7.39 11.26 2.51
C PHE A 140 6.63 10.67 1.32
N GLN A 141 5.31 10.84 1.28
CA GLN A 141 4.49 10.37 0.14
C GLN A 141 4.92 11.03 -1.17
N GLY A 142 5.24 12.33 -1.15
CA GLY A 142 5.80 13.06 -2.29
C GLY A 142 7.12 12.48 -2.79
N ALA A 143 8.07 12.23 -1.88
CA ALA A 143 9.36 11.63 -2.18
C ALA A 143 9.24 10.21 -2.74
N LEU A 144 8.39 9.38 -2.14
CA LEU A 144 8.12 8.01 -2.58
C LEU A 144 7.47 7.96 -3.97
N SER A 145 6.55 8.90 -4.23
CA SER A 145 5.94 9.07 -5.54
C SER A 145 6.97 9.40 -6.61
N ALA A 146 7.84 10.38 -6.35
CA ALA A 146 8.92 10.74 -7.26
C ALA A 146 9.91 9.59 -7.49
N LEU A 147 10.27 8.84 -6.43
CA LEU A 147 11.11 7.65 -6.54
C LEU A 147 10.47 6.55 -7.40
N GLY A 148 9.16 6.34 -7.24
CA GLY A 148 8.38 5.41 -8.04
C GLY A 148 8.37 5.79 -9.52
N GLU A 149 8.12 7.06 -9.83
CA GLU A 149 8.17 7.62 -11.17
C GLU A 149 9.56 7.42 -11.81
N TRP A 150 10.62 7.75 -11.09
CA TRP A 150 11.98 7.56 -11.58
C TRP A 150 12.30 6.10 -11.90
N ARG A 151 11.93 5.18 -11.01
CA ARG A 151 12.10 3.74 -11.22
C ARG A 151 11.37 3.26 -12.48
N ALA A 152 10.12 3.70 -12.69
CA ALA A 152 9.32 3.31 -13.85
C ALA A 152 9.98 3.79 -15.16
N ARG A 153 10.41 5.06 -15.22
CA ARG A 153 11.10 5.63 -16.38
C ARG A 153 12.40 4.90 -16.72
N LEU A 154 13.20 4.56 -15.70
CA LEU A 154 14.45 3.82 -15.89
C LEU A 154 14.20 2.44 -16.52
N ARG A 155 13.19 1.69 -16.04
CA ARG A 155 12.84 0.38 -16.61
C ARG A 155 12.39 0.49 -18.07
N GLN A 156 11.67 1.55 -18.43
CA GLN A 156 11.23 1.76 -19.81
C GLN A 156 12.39 2.07 -20.76
N LYS A 157 13.33 2.93 -20.35
CA LYS A 157 14.54 3.21 -21.15
C LYS A 157 15.35 1.94 -21.38
N ALA A 158 15.51 1.11 -20.35
CA ALA A 158 16.16 -0.20 -20.48
C ALA A 158 15.43 -1.12 -21.47
N ALA A 159 14.09 -1.13 -21.47
CA ALA A 159 13.31 -1.94 -22.42
C ALA A 159 13.37 -1.42 -23.87
N ARG A 160 13.54 -0.12 -24.09
CA ARG A 160 13.67 0.50 -25.42
C ARG A 160 15.09 0.43 -26.02
N SER A 161 16.09 0.09 -25.21
CA SER A 161 17.48 -0.13 -25.64
C SER A 161 17.87 -1.59 -25.46
N PRO A 162 17.28 -2.54 -26.23
CA PRO A 162 17.77 -3.91 -26.21
C PRO A 162 19.20 -3.90 -26.75
N GLY A 163 20.14 -4.30 -25.89
CA GLY A 163 21.52 -4.58 -26.30
C GLY A 163 21.61 -5.79 -27.22
#